data_AF-A0A9P3H3T4-F1
#
_entry.id   AF-A0A9P3H3T4-F1
#
_cell.length_a   1.000
_cell.length_b   1.000
_cell.length_c   1.000
_cell.angle_alpha   90.00
_cell.angle_beta   90.00
_cell.angle_gamma   90.00
#
_symmetry.space_group_name_H-M   'P 1'
#
loop_
_entity.id
_entity.type
_entity.pdbx_description
1 polymer ?
#
loop_
_entity_poly.entity_id
_entity_poly.type
_entity_poly.pdbx_seq_one_letter_code
_entity_poly.pdbx_strand_id
1 'polypeptide(L)'
;MKFTLSVIAAITVLASMVSAQNPAACTLCLQKALGTLPACVGTLPTAAGEAVTPAYAACLCSSLTGNWIDSCNGDSDCGSSIALFKANYPANIEAAGLNCNGTPSFNPPA
;
A
#
# COMPACT_ATOMS: atom_id res chain seq x y z
N MET A 1 28.55 -0.71 2.56
CA MET A 1 27.79 -1.97 2.47
C MET A 1 26.43 -1.63 1.89
N LYS A 2 26.17 -2.01 0.64
CA LYS A 2 24.87 -1.77 -0.02
C LYS A 2 23.93 -2.87 0.46
N PHE A 3 23.05 -2.55 1.41
CA PHE A 3 22.01 -3.47 1.86
C PHE A 3 20.89 -3.47 0.82
N THR A 4 20.96 -4.41 -0.11
CA THR A 4 19.84 -4.75 -0.98
C THR A 4 18.86 -5.54 -0.11
N LEU A 5 17.95 -4.84 0.60
CA LEU A 5 16.85 -5.49 1.30
C LEU A 5 15.88 -6.02 0.24
N SER A 6 15.80 -7.35 0.13
CA SER A 6 14.86 -8.03 -0.75
C SER A 6 13.42 -7.69 -0.37
N VAL A 7 12.73 -7.14 -1.35
CA VAL A 7 11.34 -6.71 -1.28
C VAL A 7 10.41 -7.89 -1.46
N ILE A 8 10.01 -8.47 -0.33
CA ILE A 8 8.86 -9.38 -0.33
C ILE A 8 7.71 -8.80 0.49
N ALA A 9 7.96 -7.89 1.44
CA ALA A 9 6.96 -7.45 2.42
C ALA A 9 5.96 -6.38 1.92
N ALA A 10 6.37 -5.36 1.17
CA ALA A 10 5.48 -4.19 0.93
C ALA A 10 4.31 -4.46 -0.04
N ILE A 11 4.54 -5.29 -1.08
CA ILE A 11 3.50 -5.67 -2.04
C ILE A 11 2.62 -6.78 -1.47
N THR A 12 3.23 -7.70 -0.69
CA THR A 12 2.43 -8.67 0.07
C THR A 12 1.58 -8.00 1.10
N VAL A 13 1.93 -6.85 1.69
CA VAL A 13 1.04 -6.23 2.69
C VAL A 13 -0.27 -5.77 2.05
N LEU A 14 -0.24 -4.98 0.97
CA LEU A 14 -1.47 -4.63 0.24
C LEU A 14 -2.24 -5.87 -0.25
N ALA A 15 -1.53 -6.87 -0.78
CA ALA A 15 -2.15 -8.10 -1.22
C ALA A 15 -2.74 -8.90 -0.05
N SER A 16 -2.07 -9.03 1.10
CA SER A 16 -2.46 -9.88 2.24
C SER A 16 -3.69 -9.37 2.96
N MET A 17 -3.84 -8.05 3.07
CA MET A 17 -5.05 -7.46 3.66
C MET A 17 -6.26 -7.50 2.71
N VAL A 18 -6.03 -7.57 1.38
CA VAL A 18 -7.10 -7.78 0.38
C VAL A 18 -7.38 -9.28 0.14
N SER A 19 -6.40 -10.16 0.41
CA SER A 19 -6.44 -11.61 0.14
C SER A 19 -7.49 -12.37 0.94
N ALA A 20 -8.13 -11.74 1.94
CA ALA A 20 -9.10 -12.44 2.77
C ALA A 20 -10.51 -12.50 2.15
N GLN A 21 -10.90 -11.64 1.19
CA GLN A 21 -12.34 -11.43 0.88
C GLN A 21 -12.77 -11.10 -0.59
N ASN A 22 -12.02 -11.47 -1.65
CA ASN A 22 -12.38 -11.37 -3.11
C ASN A 22 -11.76 -10.18 -3.91
N PRO A 23 -11.85 -10.15 -5.26
CA PRO A 23 -10.92 -10.61 -6.29
C PRO A 23 -9.94 -9.52 -6.79
N ALA A 24 -9.03 -9.87 -7.72
CA ALA A 24 -8.03 -8.99 -8.32
C ALA A 24 -8.51 -7.58 -8.76
N ALA A 25 -9.81 -7.42 -9.02
CA ALA A 25 -10.45 -6.13 -9.34
C ALA A 25 -10.38 -5.12 -8.19
N CYS A 26 -10.56 -5.53 -6.93
CA CYS A 26 -10.44 -4.61 -5.80
C CYS A 26 -9.00 -4.12 -5.61
N THR A 27 -8.02 -5.03 -5.74
CA THR A 27 -6.60 -4.68 -5.74
C THR A 27 -6.26 -3.70 -6.87
N LEU A 28 -6.84 -3.88 -8.06
CA LEU A 28 -6.67 -2.96 -9.19
C LEU A 28 -7.28 -1.57 -8.89
N CYS A 29 -8.47 -1.50 -8.31
CA CYS A 29 -9.06 -0.22 -7.90
C CYS A 29 -8.16 0.49 -6.90
N LEU A 30 -7.70 -0.22 -5.85
CA LEU A 30 -6.84 0.35 -4.83
C LEU A 30 -5.49 0.83 -5.40
N GLN A 31 -4.85 0.04 -6.26
CA GLN A 31 -3.62 0.46 -6.94
C GLN A 31 -3.84 1.71 -7.80
N LYS A 32 -4.96 1.77 -8.54
CA LYS A 32 -5.31 2.93 -9.36
C LYS A 32 -5.62 4.17 -8.53
N ALA A 33 -6.38 4.02 -7.46
CA ALA A 33 -6.72 5.09 -6.53
C ALA A 33 -5.49 5.62 -5.77
N LEU A 34 -4.59 4.72 -5.38
CA LEU A 34 -3.31 5.12 -4.80
C LEU A 34 -2.44 5.84 -5.84
N GLY A 35 -2.45 5.40 -7.09
CA GLY A 35 -1.70 6.00 -8.20
C GLY A 35 -2.21 7.36 -8.67
N THR A 36 -3.42 7.76 -8.28
CA THR A 36 -3.93 9.12 -8.55
C THR A 36 -3.46 10.12 -7.50
N LEU A 37 -2.92 9.67 -6.37
CA LEU A 37 -2.36 10.58 -5.38
C LEU A 37 -1.11 11.27 -5.93
N PRO A 38 -0.97 12.60 -5.80
CA PRO A 38 0.17 13.35 -6.33
C PRO A 38 1.53 12.82 -5.86
N ALA A 39 1.60 12.35 -4.60
CA ALA A 39 2.81 11.80 -4.02
C ALA A 39 3.17 10.39 -4.54
N CYS A 40 2.24 9.72 -5.22
CA CYS A 40 2.32 8.32 -5.63
C CYS A 40 2.43 8.12 -7.16
N VAL A 41 2.31 9.20 -7.94
CA VAL A 41 2.38 9.15 -9.40
C VAL A 41 3.76 8.65 -9.83
N GLY A 42 3.80 7.52 -10.53
CA GLY A 42 5.02 6.92 -11.04
C GLY A 42 5.91 6.25 -9.99
N THR A 43 5.47 6.16 -8.72
CA THR A 43 6.23 5.51 -7.65
C THR A 43 5.72 4.11 -7.30
N LEU A 44 4.56 3.73 -7.84
CA LEU A 44 3.96 2.42 -7.60
C LEU A 44 4.82 1.32 -8.23
N PRO A 45 5.20 0.27 -7.46
CA PRO A 45 5.89 -0.87 -8.04
C PRO A 45 4.96 -1.60 -9.01
N THR A 46 5.42 -1.77 -10.24
CA THR A 46 4.65 -2.42 -11.32
C THR A 46 4.76 -3.95 -11.30
N ALA A 47 5.66 -4.51 -10.48
CA ALA A 47 5.86 -5.94 -10.34
C ALA A 47 6.13 -6.34 -8.88
N ALA A 48 5.63 -7.53 -8.50
CA ALA A 48 5.98 -8.17 -7.23
C ALA A 48 7.49 -8.46 -7.20
N GLY A 49 8.20 -7.94 -6.19
CA GLY A 49 9.65 -8.10 -6.04
C GLY A 49 10.50 -6.87 -6.38
N GLU A 50 9.89 -5.79 -6.88
CA GLU A 50 10.59 -4.52 -7.15
C GLU A 50 11.06 -3.82 -5.87
N ALA A 51 12.24 -3.20 -5.90
CA ALA A 51 12.80 -2.48 -4.76
C ALA A 51 11.85 -1.35 -4.28
N VAL A 52 11.54 -1.30 -2.98
CA VAL A 52 10.75 -0.22 -2.40
C VAL A 52 11.62 1.01 -2.41
N THR A 53 11.27 1.96 -3.27
CA THR A 53 11.97 3.23 -3.33
C THR A 53 11.54 4.11 -2.14
N PRO A 54 12.42 5.02 -1.68
CA PRO A 54 12.03 6.06 -0.72
C PRO A 54 10.84 6.90 -1.21
N ALA A 55 10.69 7.05 -2.54
CA ALA A 55 9.55 7.72 -3.15
C ALA A 55 8.24 6.95 -2.94
N TYR A 56 8.25 5.62 -3.07
CA TYR A 56 7.09 4.79 -2.73
C TYR A 56 6.75 4.84 -1.23
N ALA A 57 7.75 4.85 -0.35
CA ALA A 57 7.52 5.04 1.08
C ALA A 57 6.89 6.43 1.38
N ALA A 58 7.38 7.50 0.74
CA ALA A 58 6.82 8.84 0.88
C ALA A 58 5.37 8.95 0.38
N CYS A 59 5.07 8.28 -0.73
CA CYS A 59 3.72 8.06 -1.23
C CYS A 59 2.83 7.43 -0.15
N LEU A 60 3.25 6.29 0.41
CA LEU A 60 2.44 5.59 1.41
C LEU A 60 2.25 6.43 2.67
N CYS A 61 3.27 7.14 3.14
CA CYS A 61 3.18 8.07 4.26
C CYS A 61 2.13 9.16 4.04
N SER A 62 2.06 9.70 2.81
CA SER A 62 1.06 10.70 2.43
C SER A 62 -0.35 10.11 2.29
N SER A 63 -0.43 8.81 2.04
CA SER A 63 -1.69 8.07 1.83
C SER A 63 -2.31 7.51 3.12
N LEU A 64 -1.62 7.59 4.27
CA LEU A 64 -2.05 7.00 5.55
C LEU A 64 -3.43 7.48 6.03
N THR A 65 -3.90 8.63 5.54
CA THR A 65 -5.26 9.10 5.82
C THR A 65 -6.35 8.16 5.29
N GLY A 66 -6.02 7.31 4.31
CA GLY A 66 -6.95 6.33 3.75
C GLY A 66 -8.11 6.93 2.95
N ASN A 67 -8.17 8.25 2.75
CA ASN A 67 -9.27 8.91 2.00
C ASN A 67 -9.37 8.43 0.55
N TRP A 68 -8.25 8.05 -0.06
CA TRP A 68 -8.20 7.52 -1.41
C TRP A 68 -8.94 6.17 -1.53
N ILE A 69 -9.06 5.42 -0.44
CA ILE A 69 -9.74 4.12 -0.38
C ILE A 69 -11.24 4.28 -0.63
N ASP A 70 -11.83 5.42 -0.26
CA ASP A 70 -13.26 5.70 -0.48
C ASP A 70 -13.63 5.73 -1.96
N SER A 71 -12.68 5.99 -2.86
CA SER A 71 -12.93 5.94 -4.31
C SER A 71 -13.23 4.52 -4.82
N CYS A 72 -12.92 3.49 -4.03
CA CYS A 72 -13.26 2.10 -4.29
C CYS A 72 -14.50 1.65 -3.48
N ASN A 73 -15.09 2.53 -2.68
CA ASN A 73 -16.30 2.25 -1.89
C ASN A 73 -17.52 2.33 -2.81
N GLY A 74 -17.98 1.18 -3.29
CA GLY A 74 -19.03 1.05 -4.31
C GLY A 74 -18.59 0.28 -5.55
N ASP A 75 -17.30 -0.04 -5.66
CA ASP A 75 -16.83 -1.02 -6.65
C ASP A 75 -17.40 -2.40 -6.27
N SER A 76 -18.10 -3.03 -7.21
CA SER A 76 -18.85 -4.28 -7.00
C SER A 76 -17.97 -5.41 -6.47
N ASP A 77 -16.66 -5.30 -6.69
CA ASP A 77 -15.67 -6.30 -6.34
C ASP A 77 -14.93 -6.03 -5.01
N CYS A 78 -15.07 -4.84 -4.40
CA CYS A 78 -14.46 -4.53 -3.09
C CYS A 78 -15.38 -4.81 -1.89
N GLY A 79 -16.70 -4.85 -2.13
CA GLY A 79 -17.71 -5.20 -1.13
C GLY A 79 -17.68 -4.36 0.17
N SER A 80 -18.30 -4.88 1.22
CA SER A 80 -18.34 -4.27 2.56
C SER A 80 -16.99 -4.30 3.30
N SER A 81 -15.99 -5.01 2.76
CA SER A 81 -14.66 -5.18 3.33
C SER A 81 -13.77 -3.94 3.17
N ILE A 82 -14.12 -3.01 2.26
CA ILE A 82 -13.39 -1.76 2.02
C ILE A 82 -13.32 -0.87 3.28
N ALA A 83 -14.40 -0.84 4.07
CA ALA A 83 -14.46 -0.03 5.29
C ALA A 83 -13.50 -0.58 6.37
N LEU A 84 -13.43 -1.91 6.50
CA LEU A 84 -12.47 -2.58 7.37
C LEU A 84 -11.03 -2.39 6.88
N PHE A 85 -10.81 -2.44 5.56
CA PHE A 85 -9.49 -2.16 4.99
C PHE A 85 -9.06 -0.73 5.32
N LYS A 86 -9.92 0.28 5.08
CA LYS A 86 -9.64 1.68 5.42
C LYS A 86 -9.32 1.87 6.89
N ALA A 87 -10.08 1.25 7.78
CA ALA A 87 -9.87 1.35 9.22
C ALA A 87 -8.51 0.79 9.67
N ASN A 88 -8.04 -0.29 9.03
CA ASN A 88 -6.81 -0.97 9.41
C ASN A 88 -5.59 -0.59 8.55
N TYR A 89 -5.80 0.12 7.43
CA TYR A 89 -4.76 0.48 6.47
C TYR A 89 -3.53 1.15 7.11
N PRO A 90 -3.67 2.17 7.98
CA PRO A 90 -2.50 2.84 8.54
C PRO A 90 -1.68 1.88 9.40
N ALA A 91 -2.35 1.21 10.34
CA ALA A 91 -1.73 0.26 11.25
C ALA A 91 -1.06 -0.91 10.52
N ASN A 92 -1.67 -1.42 9.44
CA ASN A 92 -1.11 -2.52 8.66
C ASN A 92 0.14 -2.11 7.87
N ILE A 93 0.14 -0.89 7.31
CA ILE A 93 1.30 -0.37 6.56
C ILE A 93 2.43 0.00 7.53
N GLU A 94 2.14 0.53 8.71
CA GLU A 94 3.13 0.73 9.78
C GLU A 94 3.69 -0.61 10.29
N ALA A 95 2.83 -1.61 10.50
CA ALA A 95 3.24 -2.97 10.89
C ALA A 95 4.10 -3.66 9.82
N ALA A 96 3.91 -3.30 8.54
CA ALA A 96 4.79 -3.72 7.45
C ALA A 96 6.17 -3.06 7.48
N GLY A 97 6.39 -2.13 8.41
CA GLY A 97 7.65 -1.43 8.59
C GLY A 97 7.71 -0.08 7.88
N LEU A 98 6.60 0.50 7.43
CA LEU A 98 6.63 1.87 6.93
C LEU A 98 7.04 2.82 8.08
N ASN A 99 8.09 3.59 7.85
CA ASN A 99 8.51 4.66 8.75
C ASN A 99 8.37 6.00 8.03
N CYS A 100 7.52 6.87 8.58
CA CYS A 100 7.26 8.22 8.08
C CYS A 100 7.93 9.30 8.93
N ASN A 101 8.65 8.94 9.99
CA ASN A 101 9.29 9.87 10.90
C ASN A 101 10.72 10.15 10.40
N GLY A 102 10.88 11.26 9.66
CA GLY A 102 12.13 11.61 8.96
C GLY A 102 12.07 11.28 7.48
N THR A 103 13.13 10.68 6.92
CA THR A 103 13.11 10.26 5.51
C THR A 103 12.24 9.00 5.35
N PRO A 104 11.18 9.03 4.55
CA PRO A 104 10.29 7.89 4.38
C PRO A 104 11.04 6.64 3.93
N SER A 105 10.83 5.54 4.65
CA SER A 105 11.51 4.28 4.36
C SER A 105 10.65 3.08 4.77
N PHE A 106 10.93 1.93 4.17
CA PHE A 106 10.42 0.65 4.63
C PHE A 106 11.51 -0.08 5.40
N ASN A 107 11.23 -0.38 6.66
CA ASN A 107 12.06 -1.17 7.53
C ASN A 107 11.23 -2.32 8.11
N PRO A 108 10.90 -3.34 7.29
CA PRO A 108 10.06 -4.44 7.72
C PRO A 108 10.68 -5.16 8.93
N PRO A 109 9.86 -5.65 9.87
CA PRO A 109 10.34 -6.46 10.98
C PRO A 109 11.06 -7.70 10.42
N ALA A 110 12.21 -8.02 11.04
CA ALA A 110 13.10 -9.13 10.67
C ALA A 110 12.45 -10.50 10.83
#